data_AF-A0A0Q6FJ45-F1
#
_entry.id   AF-A0A0Q6FJ45-F1
#
_cell.length_a   1.000
_cell.length_b   1.000
_cell.length_c   1.000
_cell.angle_alpha   90.00
_cell.angle_beta   90.00
_cell.angle_gamma   90.00
#
_symmetry.space_group_name_H-M   'P 1'
#
loop_
_entity.id
_entity.type
_entity.pdbx_description
1 polymer ?
#
loop_
_entity_poly.entity_id
_entity_poly.type
_entity_poly.pdbx_seq_one_letter_code
_entity_poly.pdbx_strand_id
1 'polypeptide(L)'
;MRDGVKDLVSSEDGRASRWDEHREARRAELVEAAVAAIDEHGPGASIAQVSASAGVSRPVLYRYFADKDDLYRAVGAWGAQQVIDGLLPVLLTDTPIRERVEKGCEVYLRLIAAHPHVFFLLVEHPTTDDPLADGKEMVAATIARTLGDVLRDLGLDAAGAEPWAHGLVGLGLSTGEWWLRRRTMSRAAVSRYLSSFVWHAFEGIASEHGVVVDRQGKLRLVAE
;
A
#
# COMPACT_ATOMS: atom_id res chain seq x y z
N MET A 1 -17.22 -0.20 -60.05
CA MET A 1 -18.41 -0.32 -59.19
C MET A 1 -18.12 -1.37 -58.13
N ARG A 2 -18.35 -1.02 -56.85
CA ARG A 2 -18.06 -1.76 -55.60
C ARG A 2 -16.79 -1.34 -54.85
N ASP A 3 -16.82 -0.08 -54.39
CA ASP A 3 -16.34 0.28 -53.04
C ASP A 3 -17.37 -0.20 -52.01
N GLY A 4 -16.90 -0.60 -50.84
CA GLY A 4 -17.76 -0.71 -49.65
C GLY A 4 -17.65 -2.03 -48.89
N VAL A 5 -16.50 -2.30 -48.26
CA VAL A 5 -16.42 -3.07 -47.00
C VAL A 5 -15.17 -2.60 -46.23
N LYS A 6 -15.25 -1.44 -45.59
CA LYS A 6 -14.39 -1.05 -44.48
C LYS A 6 -15.23 -0.13 -43.60
N ASP A 7 -15.15 -0.31 -42.28
CA ASP A 7 -15.79 0.51 -41.22
C ASP A 7 -17.07 -0.05 -40.57
N LEU A 8 -17.00 -1.27 -40.01
CA LEU A 8 -18.01 -1.73 -39.03
C LEU A 8 -17.45 -2.41 -37.76
N VAL A 9 -16.15 -2.29 -37.44
CA VAL A 9 -15.56 -2.98 -36.26
C VAL A 9 -14.81 -2.04 -35.31
N SER A 10 -15.17 -0.75 -35.21
CA SER A 10 -14.48 0.18 -34.27
C SER A 10 -15.38 1.00 -33.35
N SER A 11 -16.69 0.69 -33.26
CA SER A 11 -17.65 1.48 -32.47
C SER A 11 -18.24 0.76 -31.24
N GLU A 12 -18.11 -0.56 -31.13
CA GLU A 12 -18.63 -1.34 -29.99
C GLU A 12 -17.60 -1.42 -28.85
N ASP A 13 -16.33 -1.68 -29.16
CA ASP A 13 -15.24 -1.76 -28.18
C ASP A 13 -14.99 -0.44 -27.43
N GLY A 14 -15.14 0.70 -28.13
CA GLY A 14 -15.00 2.02 -27.52
C GLY A 14 -16.14 2.43 -26.58
N ARG A 15 -17.32 1.80 -26.69
CA ARG A 15 -18.43 2.03 -25.75
C ARG A 15 -18.33 1.15 -24.51
N ALA A 16 -17.90 -0.09 -24.68
CA ALA A 16 -17.61 -1.00 -23.57
C ALA A 16 -16.46 -0.46 -22.70
N SER A 17 -15.34 -0.07 -23.30
CA SER A 17 -14.18 0.50 -22.58
C SER A 17 -14.53 1.79 -21.82
N ARG A 18 -15.30 2.72 -22.42
CA ARG A 18 -15.73 3.96 -21.74
C ARG A 18 -16.73 3.69 -20.62
N TRP A 19 -17.57 2.67 -20.77
CA TRP A 19 -18.51 2.25 -19.74
C TRP A 19 -17.77 1.65 -18.54
N ASP A 20 -16.76 0.82 -18.79
CA ASP A 20 -15.92 0.22 -17.76
C ASP A 20 -15.08 1.29 -17.03
N GLU A 21 -14.49 2.23 -17.76
CA GLU A 21 -13.78 3.39 -17.18
C GLU A 21 -14.71 4.24 -16.30
N HIS A 22 -15.91 4.55 -16.77
CA HIS A 22 -16.88 5.31 -16.00
C HIS A 22 -17.33 4.55 -14.75
N ARG A 23 -17.54 3.24 -14.86
CA ARG A 23 -17.91 2.37 -13.74
C ARG A 23 -16.80 2.33 -12.70
N GLU A 24 -15.55 2.24 -13.11
CA GLU A 24 -14.39 2.21 -12.21
C GLU A 24 -14.18 3.56 -11.53
N ALA A 25 -14.26 4.66 -12.27
CA ALA A 25 -14.21 6.00 -11.68
C ALA A 25 -15.30 6.19 -10.62
N ARG A 26 -16.54 5.73 -10.92
CA ARG A 26 -17.62 5.80 -9.94
C ARG A 26 -17.40 4.86 -8.75
N ARG A 27 -16.80 3.68 -8.96
CA ARG A 27 -16.43 2.77 -7.87
C ARG A 27 -15.40 3.43 -6.96
N ALA A 28 -14.38 4.10 -7.51
CA ALA A 28 -13.39 4.86 -6.75
C ALA A 28 -14.01 6.00 -5.91
N GLU A 29 -14.91 6.80 -6.49
CA GLU A 29 -15.65 7.84 -5.75
C GLU A 29 -16.43 7.27 -4.55
N LEU A 30 -17.04 6.09 -4.72
CA LEU A 30 -17.76 5.42 -3.63
C LEU A 30 -16.81 4.88 -2.55
N VAL A 31 -15.60 4.44 -2.92
CA VAL A 31 -14.56 4.04 -1.97
C VAL A 31 -14.08 5.24 -1.16
N GLU A 32 -13.84 6.39 -1.78
CA GLU A 32 -13.46 7.63 -1.08
C GLU A 32 -14.54 8.07 -0.08
N ALA A 33 -15.81 8.00 -0.47
CA ALA A 33 -16.91 8.29 0.43
C ALA A 33 -17.00 7.29 1.61
N ALA A 34 -16.69 6.01 1.37
CA ALA A 34 -16.61 4.99 2.40
C ALA A 34 -15.45 5.26 3.37
N VAL A 35 -14.27 5.64 2.86
CA VAL A 35 -13.13 6.11 3.65
C VAL A 35 -13.53 7.27 4.55
N ALA A 36 -14.19 8.30 4.00
CA ALA A 36 -14.67 9.44 4.78
C ALA A 36 -15.65 9.03 5.89
N ALA A 37 -16.56 8.09 5.61
CA ALA A 37 -17.48 7.56 6.61
C ALA A 37 -16.76 6.77 7.71
N ILE A 38 -15.71 6.03 7.38
CA ILE A 38 -14.88 5.27 8.33
C ILE A 38 -14.05 6.23 9.19
N ASP A 39 -13.51 7.29 8.62
CA ASP A 39 -12.79 8.32 9.38
C ASP A 39 -13.71 9.06 10.35
N GLU A 40 -14.97 9.29 9.99
CA GLU A 40 -15.94 9.95 10.87
C GLU A 40 -16.50 9.03 11.96
N HIS A 41 -16.83 7.79 11.60
CA HIS A 41 -17.60 6.88 12.47
C HIS A 41 -16.80 5.71 13.04
N GLY A 42 -15.53 5.60 12.70
CA GLY A 42 -14.64 4.53 13.13
C GLY A 42 -14.67 3.29 12.20
N PRO A 43 -13.81 2.28 12.48
CA PRO A 43 -13.68 1.07 11.65
C PRO A 43 -14.98 0.27 11.54
N GLY A 44 -15.90 0.43 12.51
CA GLY A 44 -17.22 -0.22 12.51
C GLY A 44 -18.30 0.48 11.69
N ALA A 45 -17.96 1.47 10.85
CA ALA A 45 -18.93 2.25 10.08
C ALA A 45 -19.93 1.35 9.33
N SER A 46 -21.21 1.65 9.50
CA SER A 46 -22.29 0.88 8.89
C SER A 46 -22.48 1.23 7.41
N ILE A 47 -23.05 0.30 6.65
CA ILE A 47 -23.43 0.54 5.25
C ILE A 47 -24.40 1.73 5.09
N ALA A 48 -25.23 2.01 6.11
CA ALA A 48 -26.08 3.22 6.09
C ALA A 48 -25.24 4.50 6.15
N GLN A 49 -24.23 4.55 7.02
CA GLN A 49 -23.33 5.70 7.13
C GLN A 49 -22.50 5.89 5.86
N VAL A 50 -21.98 4.80 5.30
CA VAL A 50 -21.26 4.85 4.00
C VAL A 50 -22.17 5.39 2.89
N SER A 51 -23.40 4.86 2.78
CA SER A 51 -24.36 5.31 1.76
C SER A 51 -24.71 6.79 1.92
N ALA A 52 -24.89 7.25 3.16
CA ALA A 52 -25.16 8.65 3.48
C ALA A 52 -23.99 9.56 3.10
N SER A 53 -22.76 9.18 3.46
CA SER A 53 -21.52 9.89 3.07
C SER A 53 -21.37 9.99 1.54
N ALA A 54 -21.70 8.91 0.84
CA ALA A 54 -21.65 8.84 -0.62
C ALA A 54 -22.82 9.56 -1.33
N GLY A 55 -23.83 10.02 -0.60
CA GLY A 55 -25.04 10.61 -1.19
C GLY A 55 -25.84 9.65 -2.06
N VAL A 56 -25.77 8.34 -1.80
CA VAL A 56 -26.48 7.29 -2.56
C VAL A 56 -27.35 6.42 -1.66
N SER A 57 -28.27 5.66 -2.25
CA SER A 57 -29.02 4.64 -1.52
C SER A 57 -28.23 3.34 -1.39
N ARG A 58 -28.55 2.49 -0.40
CA ARG A 58 -27.92 1.17 -0.24
C ARG A 58 -28.00 0.31 -1.52
N PRO A 59 -29.14 0.22 -2.23
CA PRO A 59 -29.19 -0.52 -3.50
C PRO A 59 -28.25 0.04 -4.56
N VAL A 60 -28.05 1.36 -4.62
CA VAL A 60 -27.11 1.97 -5.58
C VAL A 60 -25.67 1.60 -5.22
N LEU A 61 -25.30 1.62 -3.94
CA LEU A 61 -23.98 1.19 -3.48
C LEU A 61 -23.71 -0.28 -3.88
N TYR A 62 -24.66 -1.18 -3.64
CA TYR A 62 -24.52 -2.61 -3.99
C TYR A 62 -24.58 -2.92 -5.49
N ARG A 63 -24.83 -1.94 -6.37
CA ARG A 63 -24.58 -2.13 -7.82
C ARG A 63 -23.10 -2.15 -8.16
N TYR A 64 -22.28 -1.52 -7.31
CA TYR A 64 -20.83 -1.45 -7.50
C TYR A 64 -20.10 -2.48 -6.66
N PHE A 65 -20.62 -2.81 -5.48
CA PHE A 65 -20.03 -3.79 -4.57
C PHE A 65 -20.93 -5.00 -4.37
N ALA A 66 -20.37 -6.21 -4.44
CA ALA A 66 -21.16 -7.44 -4.30
C ALA A 66 -21.80 -7.53 -2.90
N ASP A 67 -21.04 -7.17 -1.87
CA ASP A 67 -21.44 -7.21 -0.48
C ASP A 67 -20.63 -6.19 0.34
N LYS A 68 -20.75 -6.27 1.67
CA LYS A 68 -20.00 -5.43 2.60
C LYS A 68 -18.50 -5.72 2.56
N ASP A 69 -18.12 -6.97 2.34
CA ASP A 69 -16.72 -7.38 2.36
C ASP A 69 -16.01 -6.90 1.09
N ASP A 70 -16.64 -6.96 -0.09
CA ASP A 70 -16.12 -6.37 -1.33
C ASP A 70 -15.88 -4.86 -1.21
N LEU A 71 -16.76 -4.13 -0.52
CA LEU A 71 -16.52 -2.73 -0.20
C LEU A 71 -15.29 -2.57 0.71
N TYR A 72 -15.14 -3.40 1.74
CA TYR A 72 -13.98 -3.34 2.63
C TYR A 72 -12.68 -3.76 1.94
N ARG A 73 -12.70 -4.71 1.01
CA ARG A 73 -11.55 -5.00 0.12
C ARG A 73 -11.14 -3.77 -0.67
N ALA A 74 -12.11 -3.08 -1.25
CA ALA A 74 -11.86 -1.88 -2.04
C ALA A 74 -11.28 -0.73 -1.20
N VAL A 75 -11.79 -0.54 0.02
CA VAL A 75 -11.20 0.41 1.01
C VAL A 75 -9.79 -0.02 1.40
N GLY A 76 -9.56 -1.32 1.58
CA GLY A 76 -8.24 -1.88 1.86
C GLY A 76 -7.22 -1.65 0.76
N ALA A 77 -7.63 -1.93 -0.48
CA ALA A 77 -6.85 -1.69 -1.69
C ALA A 77 -6.52 -0.20 -1.84
N TRP A 78 -7.49 0.69 -1.57
CA TRP A 78 -7.24 2.13 -1.50
C TRP A 78 -6.17 2.47 -0.46
N GLY A 79 -6.29 1.97 0.77
CA GLY A 79 -5.31 2.23 1.83
C GLY A 79 -3.90 1.72 1.48
N ALA A 80 -3.82 0.54 0.87
CA ALA A 80 -2.58 -0.04 0.38
C ALA A 80 -1.97 0.80 -0.77
N GLN A 81 -2.80 1.29 -1.69
CA GLN A 81 -2.37 2.16 -2.78
C GLN A 81 -1.80 3.48 -2.25
N GLN A 82 -2.43 4.09 -1.24
CA GLN A 82 -1.93 5.30 -0.58
C GLN A 82 -0.53 5.07 0.03
N VAL A 83 -0.29 3.90 0.62
CA VAL A 83 1.03 3.51 1.14
C VAL A 83 2.04 3.34 0.01
N ILE A 84 1.68 2.64 -1.07
CA ILE A 84 2.55 2.43 -2.22
C ILE A 84 2.92 3.74 -2.90
N ASP A 85 1.94 4.60 -3.18
CA ASP A 85 2.12 5.90 -3.83
C ASP A 85 2.97 6.85 -2.98
N GLY A 86 2.89 6.72 -1.66
CA GLY A 86 3.75 7.46 -0.74
C GLY A 86 5.18 6.92 -0.68
N LEU A 87 5.35 5.59 -0.67
CA LEU A 87 6.65 4.95 -0.45
C LEU A 87 7.50 4.90 -1.71
N LEU A 88 6.93 4.55 -2.88
CA LEU A 88 7.69 4.36 -4.12
C LEU A 88 8.55 5.57 -4.50
N PRO A 89 8.04 6.82 -4.47
CA PRO A 89 8.85 7.99 -4.80
C PRO A 89 10.08 8.15 -3.90
N VAL A 90 10.00 7.70 -2.64
CA VAL A 90 11.10 7.75 -1.68
C VAL A 90 12.09 6.61 -1.92
N LEU A 91 11.60 5.38 -2.10
CA LEU A 91 12.42 4.18 -2.27
C LEU A 91 13.22 4.18 -3.58
N LEU A 92 12.69 4.84 -4.61
CA LEU A 92 13.32 4.92 -5.94
C LEU A 92 14.22 6.15 -6.14
N THR A 93 14.40 7.00 -5.12
CA THR A 93 15.36 8.12 -5.19
C THR A 93 16.81 7.63 -5.31
N ASP A 94 17.74 8.46 -5.79
CA ASP A 94 19.18 8.14 -5.82
C ASP A 94 19.92 8.52 -4.51
N THR A 95 19.20 8.61 -3.39
CA THR A 95 19.82 8.90 -2.08
C THR A 95 20.40 7.63 -1.45
N PRO A 96 21.26 7.74 -0.43
CA PRO A 96 21.71 6.58 0.33
C PRO A 96 20.54 5.75 0.90
N ILE A 97 20.66 4.43 0.95
CA ILE A 97 19.56 3.53 1.35
C ILE A 97 19.06 3.85 2.76
N ARG A 98 19.98 4.20 3.67
CA ARG A 98 19.65 4.64 5.03
C ARG A 98 18.66 5.79 5.04
N GLU A 99 18.87 6.79 4.19
CA GLU A 99 17.97 7.94 4.06
C GLU A 99 16.61 7.54 3.47
N ARG A 100 16.59 6.59 2.53
CA ARG A 100 15.34 6.04 1.98
C ARG A 100 14.54 5.30 3.05
N VAL A 101 15.20 4.51 3.90
CA VAL A 101 14.57 3.80 5.03
C VAL A 101 13.99 4.80 6.04
N GLU A 102 14.77 5.82 6.42
CA GLU A 102 14.33 6.86 7.36
C GLU A 102 13.09 7.61 6.84
N LYS A 103 13.14 8.09 5.58
CA LYS A 103 12.01 8.79 4.95
C LYS A 103 10.81 7.88 4.70
N GLY A 104 11.04 6.62 4.31
CA GLY A 104 9.97 5.65 4.09
C GLY A 104 9.19 5.38 5.38
N CYS A 105 9.87 5.20 6.50
CA CYS A 105 9.23 5.06 7.81
C CYS A 105 8.42 6.30 8.20
N GLU A 106 8.95 7.50 7.93
CA GLU A 106 8.24 8.76 8.20
C GLU A 106 6.96 8.87 7.37
N VAL A 107 7.05 8.60 6.06
CA VAL A 107 5.91 8.63 5.14
C VAL A 107 4.85 7.62 5.56
N TYR A 108 5.23 6.38 5.84
CA TYR A 108 4.33 5.35 6.32
C TYR A 108 3.56 5.83 7.57
N LEU A 109 4.27 6.28 8.60
CA LEU A 109 3.65 6.75 9.85
C LEU A 109 2.78 7.99 9.65
N ARG A 110 3.10 8.86 8.68
CA ARG A 110 2.27 10.01 8.32
C ARG A 110 0.95 9.54 7.69
N LEU A 111 0.99 8.57 6.79
CA LEU A 111 -0.17 8.06 6.07
C LEU A 111 -1.16 7.37 7.01
N ILE A 112 -0.68 6.44 7.85
CA ILE A 112 -1.57 5.76 8.81
C ILE A 112 -2.15 6.72 9.85
N ALA A 113 -1.47 7.83 10.14
CA ALA A 113 -1.97 8.84 11.07
C ALA A 113 -3.02 9.76 10.44
N ALA A 114 -3.08 9.85 9.11
CA ALA A 114 -4.09 10.62 8.40
C ALA A 114 -5.45 9.91 8.41
N HIS A 115 -5.45 8.59 8.30
CA HIS A 115 -6.65 7.75 8.26
C HIS A 115 -6.57 6.59 9.29
N PRO A 116 -6.52 6.90 10.60
CA PRO A 116 -6.28 5.87 11.63
C PRO A 116 -7.40 4.83 11.68
N HIS A 117 -8.65 5.20 11.37
CA HIS A 117 -9.76 4.26 11.38
C HIS A 117 -9.75 3.31 10.17
N VAL A 118 -9.32 3.79 9.00
CA VAL A 118 -9.05 2.92 7.84
C VAL A 118 -7.90 1.96 8.13
N PHE A 119 -6.85 2.45 8.80
CA PHE A 119 -5.75 1.60 9.26
C PHE A 119 -6.24 0.53 10.25
N PHE A 120 -7.06 0.89 11.23
CA PHE A 120 -7.62 -0.11 12.15
C PHE A 120 -8.54 -1.10 11.46
N LEU A 121 -9.33 -0.68 10.46
CA LEU A 121 -10.10 -1.61 9.63
C LEU A 121 -9.19 -2.68 8.99
N LEU A 122 -8.06 -2.27 8.40
CA LEU A 122 -7.06 -3.15 7.78
C LEU A 122 -6.44 -4.16 8.77
N VAL A 123 -6.24 -3.77 10.03
CA VAL A 123 -5.54 -4.58 11.03
C VAL A 123 -6.50 -5.43 11.89
N GLU A 124 -7.69 -4.94 12.20
CA GLU A 124 -8.64 -5.56 13.15
C GLU A 124 -9.58 -6.60 12.53
N HIS A 125 -9.66 -6.70 11.20
CA HIS A 125 -10.54 -7.66 10.51
C HIS A 125 -9.85 -8.87 9.84
N PRO A 126 -8.96 -9.63 10.52
CA PRO A 126 -8.49 -10.91 10.00
C PRO A 126 -9.52 -12.01 10.32
N THR A 127 -10.33 -12.42 9.35
CA THR A 127 -11.09 -13.67 9.43
C THR A 127 -10.58 -14.65 8.36
N THR A 128 -11.11 -15.88 8.33
CA THR A 128 -10.66 -16.99 7.48
C THR A 128 -10.66 -16.67 5.97
N ASP A 129 -11.31 -15.56 5.58
CA ASP A 129 -11.27 -14.91 4.27
C ASP A 129 -10.97 -13.39 4.46
N ASP A 130 -9.82 -13.02 5.06
CA ASP A 130 -9.41 -11.62 5.33
C ASP A 130 -9.59 -10.77 4.06
N PRO A 131 -10.65 -9.93 3.97
CA PRO A 131 -10.93 -9.16 2.78
C PRO A 131 -9.81 -8.15 2.48
N LEU A 132 -8.99 -7.84 3.49
CA LEU A 132 -7.94 -6.84 3.42
C LEU A 132 -6.57 -7.47 3.16
N ALA A 133 -6.49 -8.80 3.04
CA ALA A 133 -5.25 -9.54 2.73
C ALA A 133 -4.63 -9.05 1.40
N ASP A 134 -5.46 -8.84 0.38
CA ASP A 134 -5.03 -8.36 -0.94
C ASP A 134 -4.24 -7.05 -0.85
N GLY A 135 -4.65 -6.13 0.03
CA GLY A 135 -3.96 -4.85 0.23
C GLY A 135 -2.58 -5.03 0.87
N LYS A 136 -2.49 -5.88 1.91
CA LYS A 136 -1.21 -6.20 2.59
C LYS A 136 -0.24 -6.89 1.63
N GLU A 137 -0.75 -7.82 0.84
CA GLU A 137 0.02 -8.55 -0.16
C GLU A 137 0.47 -7.63 -1.30
N MET A 138 -0.36 -6.69 -1.73
CA MET A 138 0.02 -5.68 -2.74
C MET A 138 1.20 -4.81 -2.25
N VAL A 139 1.19 -4.38 -0.99
CA VAL A 139 2.31 -3.62 -0.39
C VAL A 139 3.56 -4.51 -0.30
N ALA A 140 3.43 -5.74 0.20
CA ALA A 140 4.55 -6.67 0.33
C ALA A 140 5.18 -6.97 -1.03
N ALA A 141 4.38 -7.30 -2.05
CA ALA A 141 4.85 -7.56 -3.41
C ALA A 141 5.59 -6.36 -4.01
N THR A 142 5.11 -5.14 -3.72
CA THR A 142 5.75 -3.91 -4.21
C THR A 142 7.11 -3.66 -3.54
N ILE A 143 7.20 -3.86 -2.23
CA ILE A 143 8.46 -3.77 -1.49
C ILE A 143 9.43 -4.88 -1.96
N ALA A 144 8.94 -6.11 -2.14
CA ALA A 144 9.73 -7.25 -2.61
C ALA A 144 10.32 -7.01 -4.00
N ARG A 145 9.53 -6.48 -4.95
CA ARG A 145 10.05 -6.10 -6.27
C ARG A 145 11.17 -5.07 -6.18
N THR A 146 10.91 -3.98 -5.44
CA THR A 146 11.88 -2.90 -5.27
C THR A 146 13.18 -3.38 -4.63
N LEU A 147 13.08 -4.23 -3.60
CA LEU A 147 14.23 -4.79 -2.92
C LEU A 147 14.97 -5.81 -3.80
N GLY A 148 14.24 -6.67 -4.51
CA GLY A 148 14.80 -7.63 -5.44
C GLY A 148 15.56 -6.99 -6.60
N ASP A 149 15.08 -5.84 -7.11
CA ASP A 149 15.81 -5.04 -8.10
C ASP A 149 17.15 -4.57 -7.54
N VAL A 150 17.17 -3.99 -6.33
CA VAL A 150 18.41 -3.54 -5.68
C VAL A 150 19.39 -4.69 -5.44
N LEU A 151 18.92 -5.85 -4.96
CA LEU A 151 19.77 -7.02 -4.74
C LEU A 151 20.39 -7.53 -6.03
N ARG A 152 19.60 -7.60 -7.12
CA ARG A 152 20.08 -8.00 -8.44
C ARG A 152 21.13 -7.04 -8.99
N ASP A 153 20.93 -5.74 -8.83
CA ASP A 153 21.88 -4.72 -9.28
C ASP A 153 23.24 -4.81 -8.56
N LEU A 154 23.24 -5.36 -7.33
CA LEU A 154 24.44 -5.62 -6.54
C LEU A 154 25.05 -7.01 -6.77
N GLY A 155 24.42 -7.86 -7.60
CA GLY A 155 24.86 -9.23 -7.83
C GLY A 155 24.57 -10.18 -6.66
N LEU A 156 23.62 -9.84 -5.79
CA LEU A 156 23.22 -10.65 -4.62
C LEU A 156 22.03 -11.58 -4.95
N ASP A 157 21.84 -12.59 -4.11
CA ASP A 157 20.65 -13.45 -4.18
C ASP A 157 19.39 -12.67 -3.80
N ALA A 158 18.47 -12.54 -4.75
CA ALA A 158 17.21 -11.82 -4.58
C ALA A 158 16.11 -12.67 -3.91
N ALA A 159 16.34 -13.97 -3.66
CA ALA A 159 15.35 -14.86 -3.04
C ALA A 159 14.91 -14.40 -1.64
N GLY A 160 15.76 -13.66 -0.92
CA GLY A 160 15.42 -13.08 0.38
C GLY A 160 14.39 -11.94 0.33
N ALA A 161 14.20 -11.29 -0.84
CA ALA A 161 13.41 -10.07 -0.93
C ALA A 161 11.94 -10.24 -0.51
N GLU A 162 11.33 -11.35 -0.90
CA GLU A 162 9.93 -11.65 -0.60
C GLU A 162 9.69 -11.88 0.91
N PRO A 163 10.36 -12.83 1.60
CA PRO A 163 10.15 -13.02 3.03
C PRO A 163 10.52 -11.76 3.85
N TRP A 164 11.52 -10.98 3.43
CA TRP A 164 11.83 -9.72 4.09
C TRP A 164 10.75 -8.66 3.91
N ALA A 165 10.15 -8.54 2.72
CA ALA A 165 9.05 -7.61 2.48
C ALA A 165 7.83 -7.94 3.37
N HIS A 166 7.48 -9.22 3.50
CA HIS A 166 6.42 -9.65 4.42
C HIS A 166 6.76 -9.30 5.88
N GLY A 167 8.01 -9.54 6.30
CA GLY A 167 8.49 -9.15 7.63
C GLY A 167 8.39 -7.64 7.90
N LEU A 168 8.76 -6.81 6.92
CA LEU A 168 8.68 -5.35 7.01
C LEU A 168 7.23 -4.85 7.08
N VAL A 169 6.33 -5.43 6.29
CA VAL A 169 4.88 -5.12 6.36
C VAL A 169 4.34 -5.49 7.73
N GLY A 170 4.64 -6.69 8.24
CA GLY A 170 4.22 -7.11 9.58
C GLY A 170 4.74 -6.17 10.68
N LEU A 171 6.04 -5.85 10.68
CA LEU A 171 6.65 -4.91 11.61
C LEU A 171 5.97 -3.53 11.56
N GLY A 172 5.74 -3.01 10.36
CA GLY A 172 5.06 -1.74 10.13
C GLY A 172 3.66 -1.74 10.70
N LEU A 173 2.85 -2.75 10.38
CA LEU A 173 1.47 -2.90 10.86
C LEU A 173 1.43 -2.98 12.39
N SER A 174 2.21 -3.89 13.00
CA SER A 174 2.23 -4.05 14.46
C SER A 174 2.70 -2.78 15.19
N THR A 175 3.74 -2.11 14.68
CA THR A 175 4.25 -0.86 15.28
C THR A 175 3.23 0.27 15.12
N GLY A 176 2.62 0.40 13.94
CA GLY A 176 1.61 1.39 13.63
C GLY A 176 0.38 1.26 14.53
N GLU A 177 -0.13 0.04 14.68
CA GLU A 177 -1.26 -0.26 15.55
C GLU A 177 -0.97 0.11 17.00
N TRP A 178 0.14 -0.37 17.56
CA TRP A 178 0.56 -0.04 18.92
C TRP A 178 0.64 1.48 19.14
N TRP A 179 1.24 2.20 18.19
CA TRP A 179 1.43 3.64 18.30
C TRP A 179 0.10 4.40 18.22
N LEU A 180 -0.75 4.07 17.25
CA LEU A 180 -2.04 4.73 17.06
C LEU A 180 -2.97 4.52 18.26
N ARG A 181 -2.95 3.34 18.89
CA ARG A 181 -3.75 3.04 20.08
C ARG A 181 -3.24 3.74 21.33
N ARG A 182 -1.92 3.71 21.57
CA ARG A 182 -1.35 4.16 22.86
C ARG A 182 -0.93 5.63 22.86
N ARG A 183 -0.50 6.16 21.71
CA ARG A 183 -0.01 7.54 21.54
C ARG A 183 0.99 7.99 22.61
N THR A 184 1.81 7.07 23.13
CA THR A 184 2.77 7.32 24.21
C THR A 184 4.00 8.12 23.77
N MET A 185 4.21 8.29 22.47
CA MET A 185 5.32 9.06 21.91
C MET A 185 4.92 9.73 20.59
N SER A 186 5.69 10.76 20.22
CA SER A 186 5.48 11.50 18.97
C SER A 186 5.75 10.61 17.75
N ARG A 187 5.11 10.95 16.62
CA ARG A 187 5.32 10.27 15.33
C ARG A 187 6.81 10.23 14.96
N ALA A 188 7.52 11.34 15.16
CA ALA A 188 8.95 11.46 14.87
C ALA A 188 9.80 10.50 15.72
N ALA A 189 9.44 10.31 17.01
CA ALA A 189 10.13 9.36 17.88
C ALA A 189 9.93 7.92 17.39
N VAL A 190 8.69 7.52 17.06
CA VAL A 190 8.40 6.19 16.49
C VAL A 190 9.18 5.98 15.18
N SER A 191 9.15 6.98 14.29
CA SER A 191 9.85 6.93 13.00
C SER A 191 11.34 6.66 13.16
N ARG A 192 11.98 7.35 14.12
CA ARG A 192 13.41 7.16 14.41
C ARG A 192 13.72 5.75 14.93
N TYR A 193 12.91 5.21 15.85
CA TYR A 193 13.13 3.86 16.36
C TYR A 193 12.87 2.79 15.31
N LEU A 194 11.77 2.92 14.55
CA LEU A 194 11.40 1.98 13.50
C LEU A 194 12.43 1.97 12.36
N SER A 195 12.85 3.14 11.87
CA SER A 195 13.87 3.25 10.82
C SER A 195 15.22 2.71 11.26
N SER A 196 15.63 2.95 12.51
CA SER A 196 16.86 2.39 13.06
C SER A 196 16.81 0.86 13.12
N PHE A 197 15.69 0.27 13.55
CA PHE A 197 15.51 -1.17 13.56
C PHE A 197 15.59 -1.78 12.15
N VAL A 198 14.85 -1.20 11.20
CA VAL A 198 14.85 -1.64 9.80
C VAL A 198 16.24 -1.50 9.18
N TRP A 199 16.91 -0.37 9.40
CA TRP A 199 18.26 -0.11 8.92
C TRP A 199 19.25 -1.17 9.40
N HIS A 200 19.27 -1.47 10.70
CA HIS A 200 20.22 -2.44 11.25
C HIS A 200 19.94 -3.88 10.80
N ALA A 201 18.68 -4.24 10.52
CA ALA A 201 18.37 -5.52 9.88
C ALA A 201 18.98 -5.59 8.47
N PHE A 202 18.82 -4.54 7.66
CA PHE A 202 19.43 -4.45 6.33
C PHE A 202 20.96 -4.46 6.37
N GLU A 203 21.56 -3.65 7.25
CA GLU A 203 23.00 -3.55 7.41
C GLU A 203 23.64 -4.89 7.81
N GLY A 204 23.02 -5.62 8.73
CA GLY A 204 23.48 -6.96 9.14
C GLY A 204 23.47 -7.95 7.97
N ILE A 205 22.36 -8.02 7.24
CA ILE A 205 22.21 -8.89 6.06
C ILE A 205 23.22 -8.55 4.96
N ALA A 206 23.40 -7.26 4.66
CA ALA A 206 24.35 -6.80 3.67
C ALA A 206 25.78 -7.19 4.04
N SER A 207 26.14 -7.04 5.32
CA SER A 207 27.47 -7.40 5.83
C SER A 207 27.76 -8.90 5.71
N GLU A 208 26.77 -9.78 5.89
CA GLU A 208 26.94 -11.24 5.72
C GLU A 208 27.29 -11.63 4.27
N HIS A 209 26.87 -10.81 3.31
CA HIS A 209 27.11 -11.02 1.88
C HIS A 209 28.31 -10.21 1.34
N GLY A 210 29.17 -9.71 2.23
CA GLY A 210 30.35 -8.92 1.83
C GLY A 210 30.01 -7.56 1.24
N VAL A 211 28.79 -7.04 1.50
CA VAL A 211 28.40 -5.68 1.11
C VAL A 211 28.51 -4.79 2.33
N VAL A 212 29.49 -3.90 2.31
CA VAL A 212 29.68 -2.93 3.38
C VAL A 212 28.97 -1.65 3.00
N VAL A 213 28.14 -1.16 3.93
CA VAL A 213 27.61 0.19 3.85
C VAL A 213 28.76 1.14 4.20
N ASP A 214 29.11 2.04 3.28
CA ASP A 214 30.09 3.08 3.59
C ASP A 214 29.53 4.08 4.62
N ARG A 215 30.39 4.96 5.15
CA ARG A 215 30.00 5.99 6.13
C ARG A 215 28.90 6.94 5.66
N GLN A 216 28.57 6.93 4.36
CA GLN A 216 27.57 7.78 3.73
C GLN A 216 26.25 7.02 3.48
N GLY A 217 26.16 5.73 3.85
CA GLY A 217 24.96 4.93 3.65
C GLY A 217 24.86 4.31 2.25
N LYS A 218 25.92 4.34 1.43
CA LYS A 218 25.94 3.70 0.11
C LYS A 218 26.45 2.27 0.22
N LEU A 219 25.78 1.35 -0.46
CA LEU A 219 26.22 -0.04 -0.57
C LEU A 219 27.46 -0.12 -1.47
N ARG A 220 28.52 -0.77 -0.97
CA ARG A 220 29.71 -1.10 -1.73
C ARG A 220 30.05 -2.57 -1.52
N LEU A 221 30.37 -3.27 -2.60
CA LEU A 221 30.99 -4.58 -2.51
C LEU A 221 32.37 -4.42 -1.87
N VAL A 222 32.69 -5.30 -0.92
CA VAL A 222 34.06 -5.44 -0.42
C VAL A 222 34.85 -6.13 -1.54
N ALA A 223 35.80 -5.42 -2.14
CA ALA A 223 36.78 -6.04 -3.02
C ALA A 223 37.67 -6.96 -2.18
N GLU A 224 37.83 -8.21 -2.61
CA GLU A 224 38.81 -9.16 -2.06
C GLU A 224 40.25 -8.63 -2.15
#